data_AF-A0A8S3JU61-F1
#
_entry.id   AF-A0A8S3JU61-F1
#
_cell.length_a   1.000
_cell.length_b   1.000
_cell.length_c   1.000
_cell.angle_alpha   90.00
_cell.angle_beta   90.00
_cell.angle_gamma   90.00
#
_symmetry.space_group_name_H-M   'P 1'
#
loop_
_entity.id
_entity.type
_entity.pdbx_description
1 polymer ?
#
loop_
_entity_poly.entity_id
_entity_poly.type
_entity_poly.pdbx_seq_one_letter_code
_entity_poly.pdbx_strand_id
1 'polypeptide(L)'
;MSHQPPIKGKKEFRSFVLRLKKLNPPWRAKDITKFLHQSENTPCYTTRRALWLKVWRILKRNQVNDLPRSGAPRTTATTEYLQAVKKTIGLKRNASIRNVNAKLRKLGYKTSNTSVWRAKTELK
;
A
#
# COMPACT_ATOMS: atom_id res chain seq x y z
N MET A 1 -20.50 4.99 30.69
CA MET A 1 -20.12 5.03 29.25
C MET A 1 -18.61 4.91 29.17
N SER A 2 -18.06 3.88 28.50
CA SER A 2 -16.62 3.67 28.43
C SER A 2 -15.97 4.63 27.42
N HIS A 3 -15.19 5.60 27.89
CA HIS A 3 -14.38 6.45 27.02
C HIS A 3 -13.26 5.61 26.37
N GLN A 4 -13.37 5.38 25.06
CA GLN A 4 -12.26 4.83 24.29
C GLN A 4 -11.27 5.94 23.95
N PRO A 5 -9.95 5.69 24.10
CA PRO A 5 -8.93 6.68 23.80
C PRO A 5 -8.94 7.05 22.31
N PRO A 6 -8.56 8.30 21.97
CA PRO A 6 -8.53 8.76 20.59
C PRO A 6 -7.55 7.94 19.76
N ILE A 7 -7.95 7.58 18.54
CA ILE A 7 -7.13 6.80 17.59
C ILE A 7 -6.03 7.71 17.04
N LYS A 8 -4.82 7.64 17.60
CA LYS A 8 -3.69 8.52 17.26
C LYS A 8 -2.90 8.02 16.03
N GLY A 9 -3.07 6.76 15.60
CA GLY A 9 -2.30 6.18 14.50
C GLY A 9 -3.06 5.38 13.42
N LYS A 10 -2.45 5.24 12.22
CA LYS A 10 -2.99 4.41 11.11
C LYS A 10 -3.11 2.92 11.46
N LYS A 11 -2.18 2.39 12.26
CA LYS A 11 -2.20 0.99 12.74
C LYS A 11 -3.35 0.75 13.72
N GLU A 12 -3.54 1.67 14.66
CA GLU A 12 -4.62 1.64 15.65
C GLU A 12 -6.01 1.68 15.00
N PHE A 13 -6.18 2.51 13.96
CA PHE A 13 -7.43 2.58 13.20
C PHE A 13 -7.81 1.24 12.54
N ARG A 14 -6.83 0.53 11.97
CA ARG A 14 -7.08 -0.78 11.35
C ARG A 14 -7.53 -1.80 12.39
N SER A 15 -6.79 -1.91 13.49
CA SER A 15 -7.12 -2.84 14.58
C SER A 15 -8.50 -2.54 15.17
N PHE A 16 -8.83 -1.26 15.31
CA PHE A 16 -10.13 -0.83 15.80
C PHE A 16 -11.28 -1.22 14.86
N VAL A 17 -11.17 -0.94 13.56
CA VAL A 17 -12.18 -1.35 12.56
C VAL A 17 -12.38 -2.86 12.53
N LEU A 18 -11.31 -3.64 12.62
CA LEU A 18 -11.40 -5.10 12.67
C LEU A 18 -12.06 -5.60 13.96
N ARG A 19 -11.77 -4.96 15.11
CA ARG A 19 -12.44 -5.25 16.37
C ARG A 19 -13.94 -4.95 16.30
N LEU A 20 -14.34 -3.80 15.71
CA LEU A 20 -15.76 -3.46 15.49
C LEU A 20 -16.46 -4.50 14.61
N LYS A 21 -15.81 -4.98 13.55
CA LYS A 21 -16.35 -6.03 12.68
C LYS A 21 -16.49 -7.38 13.40
N LYS A 22 -15.56 -7.72 14.29
CA LYS A 22 -15.63 -8.95 15.10
C LYS A 22 -16.76 -8.89 16.11
N LEU A 23 -16.96 -7.73 16.76
CA LEU A 23 -18.07 -7.51 17.70
C LEU A 23 -19.43 -7.45 16.99
N ASN A 24 -19.46 -6.94 15.75
CA ASN A 24 -20.68 -6.82 14.96
C ASN A 24 -20.51 -7.46 13.56
N PRO A 25 -20.56 -8.80 13.45
CA PRO A 25 -20.44 -9.52 12.19
C PRO A 25 -21.37 -9.07 11.05
N PRO A 26 -22.64 -8.66 11.27
CA PRO A 26 -23.50 -8.22 10.16
C PRO A 26 -23.15 -6.83 9.61
N TRP A 27 -22.38 -6.02 10.36
CA TRP A 27 -22.09 -4.65 9.95
C TRP A 27 -21.27 -4.59 8.67
N ARG A 28 -21.77 -3.86 7.68
CA ARG A 28 -21.06 -3.55 6.44
C ARG A 28 -20.12 -2.36 6.66
N ALA A 29 -19.27 -2.08 5.69
CA ALA A 29 -18.37 -0.93 5.75
C ALA A 29 -19.13 0.40 5.96
N LYS A 30 -20.33 0.53 5.38
CA LYS A 30 -21.20 1.71 5.53
C LYS A 30 -21.65 1.91 6.97
N ASP A 31 -21.96 0.82 7.68
CA ASP A 31 -22.47 0.85 9.06
C ASP A 31 -21.35 1.22 10.03
N ILE A 32 -20.18 0.59 9.88
CA ILE A 32 -18.98 0.94 10.64
C ILE A 32 -18.58 2.40 10.39
N THR A 33 -18.70 2.89 9.14
CA THR A 33 -18.42 4.29 8.82
C THR A 33 -19.41 5.25 9.48
N LYS A 34 -20.71 4.89 9.50
CA LYS A 34 -21.74 5.70 10.17
C LYS A 34 -21.46 5.78 11.67
N PHE A 35 -21.14 4.64 12.29
CA PHE A 35 -20.74 4.58 13.70
C PHE A 35 -19.52 5.45 13.99
N LEU A 36 -18.42 5.30 13.23
CA LEU A 36 -17.19 6.07 13.42
C LEU A 36 -17.36 7.58 13.26
N HIS A 37 -18.27 8.00 12.37
CA HIS A 37 -18.57 9.41 12.13
C HIS A 37 -19.50 10.01 13.21
N GLN A 38 -20.24 9.17 13.94
CA GLN A 38 -21.10 9.57 15.05
C GLN A 38 -20.39 9.47 16.40
N SER A 39 -19.32 8.68 16.51
CA SER A 39 -18.69 8.31 17.79
C SER A 39 -17.65 9.31 18.33
N GLU A 40 -17.59 10.55 17.82
CA GLU A 40 -16.57 11.59 18.10
C GLU A 40 -15.08 11.20 17.89
N ASN A 41 -14.79 9.92 17.68
CA ASN A 41 -13.49 9.32 17.36
C ASN A 41 -13.19 9.30 15.86
N THR A 42 -13.59 10.35 15.15
CA THR A 42 -13.32 10.45 13.71
C THR A 42 -11.84 10.80 13.53
N PRO A 43 -11.02 10.01 12.82
CA PRO A 43 -9.65 10.44 12.52
C PRO A 43 -9.73 11.78 11.77
N CYS A 44 -9.09 12.82 12.32
CA CYS A 44 -9.26 14.26 12.02
C CYS A 44 -9.14 14.73 10.56
N TYR A 45 -9.12 13.87 9.54
CA TYR A 45 -8.72 14.24 8.18
C TYR A 45 -9.49 13.53 7.07
N THR A 46 -10.78 13.19 7.23
CA THR A 46 -11.53 12.55 6.13
C THR A 46 -13.01 12.91 6.06
N THR A 47 -13.48 13.24 4.85
CA THR A 47 -14.91 13.21 4.51
C THR A 47 -15.49 11.81 4.71
N ARG A 48 -16.80 11.71 4.96
CA ARG A 48 -17.53 10.43 5.14
C ARG A 48 -17.24 9.42 4.02
N ARG A 49 -17.10 9.88 2.77
CA ARG A 49 -16.75 9.05 1.61
C ARG A 49 -15.33 8.48 1.70
N ALA A 50 -14.35 9.30 2.08
CA ALA A 50 -12.97 8.85 2.24
C ALA A 50 -12.84 7.85 3.41
N LEU A 51 -13.56 8.09 4.51
CA LEU A 51 -13.65 7.17 5.64
C LEU A 51 -14.27 5.82 5.21
N TRP A 52 -15.37 5.85 4.46
CA TRP A 52 -16.00 4.64 3.93
C TRP A 52 -15.06 3.80 3.06
N LEU A 53 -14.36 4.43 2.11
CA LEU A 53 -13.39 3.74 1.25
C LEU A 53 -12.26 3.11 2.08
N LYS A 54 -11.81 3.79 3.14
CA LYS A 54 -10.76 3.29 4.02
C LYS A 54 -11.23 2.09 4.84
N VAL A 55 -12.42 2.16 5.43
CA VAL A 55 -13.05 1.05 6.17
C VAL A 55 -13.29 -0.13 5.22
N TRP A 56 -13.87 0.10 4.04
CA TRP A 56 -14.10 -0.93 3.03
C TRP A 56 -12.82 -1.66 2.65
N ARG A 57 -11.73 -0.91 2.39
CA ARG A 57 -10.41 -1.50 2.12
C ARG A 57 -9.87 -2.32 3.28
N ILE A 58 -10.09 -1.91 4.53
CA ILE A 58 -9.62 -2.67 5.71
C ILE A 58 -10.37 -4.00 5.81
N LEU A 59 -11.70 -3.98 5.68
CA LEU A 59 -12.54 -5.17 5.77
C LEU A 59 -12.31 -6.13 4.59
N LYS A 60 -12.01 -5.60 3.40
CA LYS A 60 -11.72 -6.39 2.21
C LYS A 60 -10.27 -6.90 2.13
N ARG A 61 -9.33 -6.28 2.86
CA ARG A 61 -7.90 -6.64 2.83
C ARG A 61 -7.56 -8.06 3.33
N ASN A 62 -8.52 -8.78 3.90
CA ASN A 62 -8.35 -10.18 4.31
C ASN A 62 -9.20 -11.17 3.47
N GLN A 63 -9.92 -10.69 2.45
CA GLN A 63 -10.61 -11.57 1.48
C GLN A 63 -9.78 -11.81 0.22
N VAL A 64 -8.68 -11.09 0.06
CA VAL A 64 -7.74 -11.24 -1.03
C VAL A 64 -6.37 -11.16 -0.38
N ASN A 65 -5.67 -12.29 -0.30
CA ASN A 65 -4.23 -12.31 -0.07
C ASN A 65 -3.60 -11.21 -0.92
N ASP A 66 -2.99 -10.22 -0.27
CA ASP A 66 -2.22 -9.10 -0.81
C ASP A 66 -1.96 -9.12 -2.33
N LEU A 67 -3.01 -8.88 -3.13
CA LEU A 67 -2.81 -8.67 -4.56
C LEU A 67 -2.38 -7.21 -4.73
N PRO A 68 -1.20 -6.95 -5.33
CA PRO A 68 -0.78 -5.61 -5.69
C PRO A 68 -1.84 -4.93 -6.55
N ARG A 69 -1.83 -3.59 -6.54
CA ARG A 69 -2.84 -2.68 -7.13
C ARG A 69 -3.09 -2.86 -8.65
N SER A 70 -2.32 -3.73 -9.28
CA SER A 70 -2.39 -4.24 -10.63
C SER A 70 -1.93 -5.69 -10.52
N GLY A 71 -2.63 -6.69 -11.08
CA GLY A 71 -2.31 -8.13 -10.93
C GLY A 71 -0.91 -8.60 -11.36
N ALA A 72 0.05 -7.70 -11.59
CA ALA A 72 1.46 -8.01 -11.62
C ALA A 72 1.94 -8.22 -10.18
N PRO A 73 2.58 -9.36 -9.83
CA PRO A 73 3.24 -9.53 -8.53
C PRO A 73 4.06 -8.28 -8.24
N ARG A 74 4.12 -7.86 -6.96
CA ARG A 74 5.12 -6.84 -6.56
C ARG A 74 6.40 -7.33 -7.23
N THR A 75 6.99 -6.53 -8.12
CA THR A 75 8.40 -6.70 -8.42
C THR A 75 9.08 -6.42 -7.09
N THR A 76 9.10 -7.42 -6.20
CA THR A 76 10.22 -7.66 -5.31
C THR A 76 11.41 -7.45 -6.20
N ALA A 77 12.26 -6.48 -5.84
CA ALA A 77 13.53 -6.34 -6.51
C ALA A 77 14.26 -7.64 -6.18
N THR A 78 14.05 -8.66 -7.01
CA THR A 78 14.74 -9.93 -6.87
C THR A 78 16.22 -9.60 -6.92
N THR A 79 17.04 -10.34 -6.21
CA THR A 79 18.49 -10.18 -6.24
C THR A 79 19.00 -10.14 -7.69
N GLU A 80 18.41 -10.95 -8.57
CA GLU A 80 18.62 -10.92 -10.02
C GLU A 80 18.26 -9.58 -10.67
N TYR A 81 17.10 -8.99 -10.35
CA TYR A 81 16.70 -7.69 -10.89
C TYR A 81 17.61 -6.56 -10.38
N LEU A 82 18.00 -6.59 -9.11
CA LEU A 82 18.96 -5.63 -8.54
C LEU A 82 20.32 -5.74 -9.22
N GLN A 83 20.81 -6.96 -9.46
CA GLN A 83 22.04 -7.20 -10.21
C GLN A 83 21.92 -6.76 -11.67
N ALA A 84 20.79 -7.00 -12.34
CA ALA A 84 20.54 -6.53 -13.69
C ALA A 84 20.53 -4.99 -13.76
N VAL A 85 19.89 -4.32 -12.79
CA VAL A 85 19.91 -2.87 -12.65
C VAL A 85 21.34 -2.38 -12.37
N LYS A 86 22.08 -3.01 -11.46
CA LYS A 86 23.49 -2.69 -11.14
C LYS A 86 24.39 -2.84 -12.36
N LYS A 87 24.27 -3.93 -13.13
CA LYS A 87 25.03 -4.16 -14.38
C LYS A 87 24.71 -3.10 -15.43
N THR A 88 23.43 -2.71 -15.53
CA THR A 88 22.97 -1.70 -16.49
C THR A 88 23.40 -0.28 -16.10
N ILE A 89 23.45 0.04 -14.80
CA ILE A 89 23.93 1.31 -14.25
C ILE A 89 25.47 1.37 -14.24
N GLY A 90 26.15 0.26 -13.93
CA GLY A 90 27.60 0.16 -13.83
C GLY A 90 28.35 0.52 -15.12
N LEU A 91 27.65 0.58 -16.26
CA LEU A 91 28.17 1.09 -17.52
C LEU A 91 28.30 2.63 -17.58
N LYS A 92 27.59 3.40 -16.72
CA LYS A 92 27.71 4.86 -16.54
C LYS A 92 27.21 5.28 -15.15
N ARG A 93 28.10 5.81 -14.29
CA ARG A 93 27.82 6.21 -12.89
C ARG A 93 26.59 7.14 -12.70
N ASN A 94 26.16 7.82 -13.76
CA ASN A 94 24.98 8.71 -13.78
C ASN A 94 23.92 8.32 -14.85
N ALA A 95 23.79 7.03 -15.18
CA ALA A 95 22.76 6.59 -16.12
C ALA A 95 21.36 7.07 -15.67
N SER A 96 20.64 7.68 -16.62
CA SER A 96 19.26 8.13 -16.38
C SER A 96 18.35 6.93 -16.18
N ILE A 97 17.37 7.07 -15.27
CA ILE A 97 16.40 6.01 -14.95
C ILE A 97 15.65 5.55 -16.21
N ARG A 98 15.34 6.50 -17.10
CA ARG A 98 14.68 6.23 -18.39
C ARG A 98 15.53 5.32 -19.27
N ASN A 99 16.83 5.57 -19.38
CA ASN A 99 17.73 4.75 -20.21
C ASN A 99 17.94 3.35 -19.63
N VAL A 100 18.04 3.24 -18.30
CA VAL A 100 18.15 1.95 -17.62
C VAL A 100 16.87 1.13 -17.81
N ASN A 101 15.69 1.74 -17.64
CA ASN A 101 14.41 1.07 -17.88
C ASN A 101 14.28 0.60 -19.34
N ALA A 102 14.65 1.43 -20.32
CA ALA A 102 14.62 1.04 -21.73
C ALA A 102 15.52 -0.17 -22.02
N LYS A 103 16.74 -0.21 -21.47
CA LYS A 103 17.65 -1.37 -21.61
C LYS A 103 17.10 -2.62 -20.95
N LEU A 104 16.58 -2.52 -19.73
CA LEU A 104 15.99 -3.65 -19.01
C LEU A 104 14.78 -4.25 -19.76
N ARG A 105 13.95 -3.40 -20.39
CA ARG A 105 12.85 -3.87 -21.26
C ARG A 105 13.36 -4.62 -22.50
N LYS A 106 14.43 -4.14 -23.14
CA LYS A 106 15.07 -4.85 -24.27
C LYS A 106 15.61 -6.22 -23.85
N LEU A 107 16.00 -6.38 -22.58
CA LEU A 107 16.44 -7.65 -22.00
C LEU A 107 15.27 -8.54 -21.51
N GLY A 108 14.02 -8.16 -21.77
CA GLY A 108 12.83 -8.96 -21.41
C GLY A 108 12.29 -8.73 -20.00
N TYR A 109 12.87 -7.82 -19.21
CA TYR A 109 12.39 -7.55 -17.86
C TYR A 109 11.11 -6.72 -17.87
N LYS A 110 10.10 -7.18 -17.12
CA LYS A 110 8.91 -6.38 -16.80
C LYS A 110 9.26 -5.30 -15.78
N THR A 111 9.53 -4.09 -16.27
CA THR A 111 10.01 -2.98 -15.43
C THR A 111 9.35 -1.63 -15.71
N SER A 112 9.40 -0.75 -14.70
CA SER A 112 8.91 0.62 -14.71
C SER A 112 9.98 1.58 -14.18
N ASN A 113 9.86 2.87 -14.51
CA ASN A 113 10.77 3.90 -14.00
C ASN A 113 10.83 3.91 -12.46
N THR A 114 9.70 3.70 -11.79
CA THR A 114 9.63 3.64 -10.32
C THR A 114 10.36 2.42 -9.76
N SER A 115 10.25 1.26 -10.41
CA SER A 115 10.97 0.05 -10.01
C SER A 115 12.49 0.21 -10.16
N VAL A 116 12.94 0.84 -11.24
CA VAL A 116 14.36 1.17 -11.46
C VAL A 116 14.87 2.19 -10.45
N TRP A 117 14.07 3.22 -10.13
CA TRP A 117 14.43 4.20 -9.10
C TRP A 117 14.62 3.56 -7.73
N ARG A 118 13.69 2.69 -7.30
CA ARG A 118 13.81 1.95 -6.03
C ARG A 118 15.06 1.07 -6.01
N ALA A 119 15.27 0.27 -7.05
CA ALA A 119 16.46 -0.56 -7.18
C ALA A 119 17.76 0.27 -7.16
N LYS A 120 17.78 1.45 -7.80
CA LYS A 120 18.93 2.37 -7.76
C LYS A 120 19.17 2.95 -6.35
N THR A 121 18.11 3.23 -5.60
CA THR A 121 18.20 3.71 -4.20
C THR A 121 18.71 2.62 -3.26
N GLU A 122 18.29 1.37 -3.46
CA GLU A 122 18.75 0.20 -2.67
C GLU A 122 20.21 -0.20 -2.97
N LEU A 123 20.76 0.20 -4.11
CA LEU A 123 22.15 -0.07 -4.52
C LEU A 123 23.18 0.98 -4.05
N LYS A 124 22.72 2.09 -3.44
CA LYS A 124 23.58 3.12 -2.86
C LYS A 124 23.98 2.73 -1.44
#